data_AF-K2GLJ1-F1
#
_entry.id   AF-K2GLJ1-F1
#
_cell.length_a   1.000
_cell.length_b   1.000
_cell.length_c   1.000
_cell.angle_alpha   90.00
_cell.angle_beta   90.00
_cell.angle_gamma   90.00
#
_symmetry.space_group_name_H-M   'P 1'
#
loop_
_entity.id
_entity.type
_entity.pdbx_description
1 polymer ?
#
loop_
_entity_poly.entity_id
_entity_poly.type
_entity_poly.pdbx_seq_one_letter_code
_entity_poly.pdbx_strand_id
1 'polypeptide(L)' 'MNKNEIIMEVVERMNARIETGAKGTGFQDREDVKQDIHMRLVKVAHDMDVISFWTFKQNFEKNTENG' A
#
# COMPACT_ATOMS: atom_id res chain seq x y z
N MET A 1 -8.25 3.64 16.40
CA MET A 1 -7.46 3.04 15.32
C MET A 1 -6.08 3.66 15.37
N ASN A 2 -5.06 2.88 15.72
CA ASN A 2 -3.68 3.33 15.75
C ASN A 2 -3.01 3.09 14.38
N LYS A 3 -1.86 3.72 14.13
CA LYS A 3 -1.15 3.65 12.85
C LYS A 3 -0.79 2.22 12.43
N ASN A 4 -0.49 1.34 13.38
CA ASN A 4 -0.16 -0.06 13.11
C ASN A 4 -1.39 -0.84 12.62
N GLU A 5 -2.57 -0.57 13.16
CA GLU A 5 -3.83 -1.18 12.69
C GLU A 5 -4.13 -0.78 11.24
N ILE A 6 -3.86 0.48 10.85
CA ILE A 6 -4.01 0.95 9.47
C ILE A 6 -3.03 0.22 8.54
N ILE A 7 -1.76 0.10 8.94
CA ILE A 7 -0.73 -0.59 8.16
C ILE A 7 -1.14 -2.05 7.94
N MET A 8 -1.60 -2.74 8.99
CA MET A 8 -2.05 -4.13 8.90
C MET A 8 -3.24 -4.28 7.95
N GLU A 9 -4.23 -3.39 8.02
CA GLU A 9 -5.38 -3.40 7.11
C GLU A 9 -4.96 -3.18 5.65
N VAL A 10 -4.02 -2.27 5.40
CA VAL A 10 -3.49 -2.01 4.05
C VAL A 10 -2.72 -3.22 3.52
N VAL A 11 -1.89 -3.86 4.34
CA VAL A 11 -1.18 -5.10 3.98
C VAL A 11 -2.17 -6.20 3.62
N GLU A 12 -3.18 -6.43 4.46
CA GLU A 12 -4.18 -7.48 4.24
C GLU A 12 -4.96 -7.26 2.94
N ARG A 13 -5.43 -6.04 2.68
CA ARG A 13 -6.15 -5.69 1.44
C ARG A 13 -5.29 -5.83 0.18
N MET A 14 -3.98 -5.64 0.31
CA MET A 14 -3.05 -5.72 -0.82
C MET A 14 -2.57 -7.15 -1.09
N ASN A 15 -2.69 -8.07 -0.14
CA ASN A 15 -2.12 -9.42 -0.24
C ASN A 15 -2.56 -10.18 -1.51
N ALA A 16 -3.84 -10.11 -1.88
CA ALA A 16 -4.34 -10.76 -3.10
C ALA A 16 -3.69 -10.20 -4.40
N ARG A 17 -3.39 -8.90 -4.42
CA ARG A 17 -2.70 -8.24 -5.54
C ARG A 17 -1.22 -8.61 -5.58
N ILE A 18 -0.58 -8.69 -4.41
CA ILE A 18 0.83 -9.12 -4.26
C ILE A 18 0.98 -10.55 -4.78
N GLU A 19 0.11 -11.47 -4.35
CA GLU A 19 0.09 -12.85 -4.82
C GLU A 19 -0.12 -12.95 -6.33
N THR A 20 -1.01 -12.14 -6.88
CA THR A 20 -1.26 -12.11 -8.33
C THR A 20 -0.06 -11.57 -9.11
N GLY A 21 0.57 -10.49 -8.62
CA GLY A 21 1.77 -9.92 -9.23
C GLY A 21 2.99 -10.83 -9.16
N ALA A 22 3.17 -11.55 -8.05
CA ALA A 22 4.30 -12.45 -7.84
C ALA A 22 4.26 -13.69 -8.75
N LYS A 23 3.08 -14.09 -9.27
CA LYS A 23 2.95 -15.25 -10.19
C LYS A 23 3.82 -15.14 -11.44
N GLY A 24 4.09 -13.91 -11.92
CA GLY A 24 4.97 -13.66 -13.07
C GLY A 24 6.46 -13.88 -12.78
N THR A 25 6.83 -14.02 -11.51
CA THR A 25 8.21 -14.24 -11.07
C THR A 25 8.53 -15.74 -11.05
N GLY A 26 9.80 -16.08 -11.32
CA GLY A 26 10.31 -17.44 -11.17
C GLY A 26 10.08 -17.99 -9.75
N PHE A 27 9.77 -19.28 -9.63
CA PHE A 27 9.38 -19.89 -8.35
C PHE A 27 10.40 -19.65 -7.22
N GLN A 28 11.69 -19.64 -7.55
CA GLN A 28 12.78 -19.44 -6.61
C GLN A 28 12.79 -18.01 -6.02
N ASP A 29 12.39 -17.01 -6.80
CA ASP A 29 12.46 -15.60 -6.41
C ASP A 29 11.11 -15.07 -5.87
N ARG A 30 10.05 -15.88 -5.92
CA ARG A 30 8.68 -15.44 -5.56
C ARG A 30 8.57 -14.92 -4.14
N GLU A 31 9.14 -15.66 -3.18
CA GLU A 31 9.03 -15.27 -1.78
C GLU A 31 9.88 -14.03 -1.47
N ASP A 32 11.06 -13.91 -2.09
CA ASP A 32 11.89 -12.70 -1.97
C ASP A 32 11.17 -11.47 -2.53
N VAL A 33 10.52 -11.61 -3.69
CA VAL A 33 9.73 -10.52 -4.29
C VAL A 33 8.54 -10.14 -3.42
N LYS A 34 7.81 -11.12 -2.86
CA LYS A 34 6.70 -10.83 -1.93
C LYS A 34 7.21 -10.08 -0.70
N GLN A 35 8.36 -10.48 -0.15
CA GLN A 35 8.94 -9.86 1.03
C GLN A 35 9.38 -8.42 0.75
N ASP A 36 10.01 -8.15 -0.41
CA ASP A 36 10.37 -6.79 -0.83
C ASP A 36 9.11 -5.92 -1.01
N ILE A 37 8.06 -6.44 -1.66
CA ILE A 37 6.80 -5.71 -1.80
C ILE A 37 6.18 -5.38 -0.44
N HIS A 38 6.13 -6.34 0.49
CA HIS A 38 5.64 -6.10 1.85
C HIS A 38 6.44 -5.02 2.57
N MET A 39 7.78 -5.07 2.47
CA MET A 39 8.65 -4.10 3.12
C MET A 39 8.41 -2.68 2.59
N ARG A 40 8.27 -2.53 1.27
CA ARG A 40 7.94 -1.25 0.63
C ARG A 40 6.55 -0.76 1.04
N LEU A 41 5.57 -1.65 1.11
CA LEU A 41 4.21 -1.31 1.50
C LEU A 41 4.15 -0.81 2.94
N VAL A 42 4.81 -1.50 3.87
CA VAL A 42 4.91 -1.08 5.28
C VAL A 42 5.61 0.26 5.39
N LYS A 43 6.70 0.48 4.65
CA LYS A 43 7.41 1.76 4.64
C LYS A 43 6.51 2.89 4.15
N VAL A 44 5.84 2.72 3.01
CA VAL A 44 4.93 3.75 2.47
C VAL A 44 3.78 4.01 3.43
N ALA A 45 3.13 2.97 3.96
CA ALA A 45 2.01 3.12 4.89
C ALA A 45 2.46 3.74 6.22
N HIS A 46 3.70 3.50 6.65
CA HIS A 46 4.31 4.21 7.77
C HIS A 46 4.57 5.68 7.43
N ASP A 47 5.02 6.01 6.23
CA ASP A 47 5.35 7.38 5.85
C ASP A 47 4.11 8.21 5.46
N MET A 48 2.93 7.57 5.36
CA MET A 48 1.66 8.26 5.11
C MET A 48 1.22 9.11 6.32
N ASP A 49 0.87 10.36 6.03
CA ASP A 49 0.22 11.23 7.00
C ASP A 49 -1.22 10.78 7.26
N VAL A 50 -1.60 10.75 8.53
CA VAL A 50 -3.00 10.55 8.92
C VAL A 50 -3.73 11.87 8.67
N ILE A 51 -4.33 11.99 7.50
CA ILE A 51 -5.10 13.18 7.12
C ILE A 51 -6.58 13.01 7.47
N SER A 52 -7.23 14.13 7.80
CA SER A 52 -8.69 14.15 7.97
C SER A 52 -9.41 13.87 6.64
N PHE A 53 -10.66 13.42 6.71
CA PHE A 53 -11.50 13.24 5.51
C PHE A 53 -11.59 14.51 4.65
N TRP A 54 -11.68 15.69 5.28
CA TRP A 54 -11.75 16.95 4.55
C TRP A 54 -10.44 17.27 3.81
N THR A 55 -9.30 17.02 4.46
CA THR A 55 -7.98 17.16 3.83
C THR A 55 -7.82 16.19 2.66
N PHE A 56 -8.29 14.94 2.82
CA PHE A 56 -8.30 13.96 1.75
C PHE A 56 -9.13 14.44 0.55
N LYS A 57 -10.37 14.91 0.79
CA LYS A 57 -11.27 15.41 -0.25
C LYS A 57 -10.64 16.58 -1.02
N GLN A 58 -10.09 17.57 -0.31
CA GLN A 58 -9.43 18.71 -0.95
C GLN A 58 -8.23 18.29 -1.81
N ASN A 59 -7.41 17.35 -1.35
CA ASN A 59 -6.27 16.86 -2.12
C ASN A 59 -6.72 16.04 -3.34
N PHE A 60 -7.78 15.25 -3.20
CA PHE A 60 -8.36 14.47 -4.28
C PHE A 60 -8.89 15.37 -5.40
N GLU A 61 -9.72 16.37 -5.05
CA GLU A 61 -10.29 17.34 -5.99
C GLU A 61 -9.18 18.10 -6.75
N LYS A 62 -8.14 18.56 -6.04
CA LYS A 62 -6.97 19.22 -6.66
C LYS A 62 -6.21 18.32 -7.65
N ASN A 63 -6.08 17.03 -7.37
CA ASN A 63 -5.36 16.11 -8.24
C ASN A 63 -6.18 15.72 -9.48
N THR A 64 -7.51 15.69 -9.38
CA THR A 64 -8.40 15.40 -10.52
C THR A 64 -8.60 16.59 -11.47
N GLU A 65 -8.37 17.82 -11.01
CA GLU A 65 -8.45 19.02 -11.87
C GLU A 65 -7.16 19.27 -12.68
N ASN A 66 -6.03 18.66 -12.29
CA ASN A 66 -4.71 18.85 -12.90
C ASN A 66 -4.22 17.66 -13.75
N GLY A 67 -5.05 16.66 -14.01
CA GLY A 67 -4.73 15.47 -14.83
C GLY A 67 -5.73 15.25 -15.94
#